data_AF-A0A6A6SIN5-F1
#
_entry.id   AF-A0A6A6SIN5-F1
#
_cell.length_a   1.000
_cell.length_b   1.000
_cell.length_c   1.000
_cell.angle_alpha   90.00
_cell.angle_beta   90.00
_cell.angle_gamma   90.00
#
_symmetry.space_group_name_H-M   'P 1'
#
loop_
_entity.id
_entity.type
_entity.pdbx_description
1 polymer ?
#
loop_
_entity_poly.entity_id
_entity_poly.type
_entity_poly.pdbx_seq_one_letter_code
_entity_poly.pdbx_strand_id
1 'polypeptide(L)'
;MLLPRILAPVRASCQLSSHVLSPASRVLDALRIANGTSAPPALSFVRHASHQAQGRANGAKDGPGKRLGAKKSGGEYVIPGNIIFRQRGTGWFPGENCKFGRDHCVFATESGYVRYYRDPLKHPKRQYIGVALDKDDALPYPRNAARKRRLNMIAVKIDTNSKGFEGQPVVTDLQVGDGTGSETSIRATPRGNPKDEPRGLVIGKGYAYRMANWDIGRAAERANVQVKEFTPGNRWAAWRKSQARIAANVEKKKLRNAGKKSPKPKPRQQRQR
;
A
#
# COMPACT_ATOMS: atom_id res chain seq x y z
N MET A 1 -9.54 39.95 -46.87
CA MET A 1 -10.15 40.81 -47.89
C MET A 1 -11.28 40.05 -48.56
N LEU A 2 -12.45 40.69 -48.61
CA LEU A 2 -13.51 40.59 -49.63
C LEU A 2 -14.37 39.30 -49.73
N LEU A 3 -15.65 39.50 -49.38
CA LEU A 3 -16.84 38.70 -49.70
C LEU A 3 -17.07 38.58 -51.21
N PRO A 4 -17.99 37.69 -51.61
CA PRO A 4 -19.14 38.20 -52.34
C PRO A 4 -20.48 37.78 -51.72
N ARG A 5 -21.30 38.79 -51.41
CA ARG A 5 -22.77 38.73 -51.47
C ARG A 5 -23.17 38.48 -52.94
N ILE A 6 -24.37 38.04 -53.30
CA ILE A 6 -25.54 38.91 -53.55
C ILE A 6 -26.71 38.01 -54.00
N LEU A 7 -27.90 38.41 -53.56
CA LEU A 7 -29.24 37.87 -53.75
C LEU A 7 -29.64 37.55 -55.21
N ALA A 8 -30.61 36.64 -55.38
CA ALA A 8 -31.47 36.55 -56.55
C ALA A 8 -32.84 37.21 -56.28
N PRO A 9 -33.53 37.76 -57.31
CA PRO A 9 -34.60 38.74 -57.14
C PRO A 9 -36.00 38.17 -56.96
N VAL A 10 -36.83 38.99 -56.31
CA VAL A 10 -38.29 38.90 -56.21
C VAL A 10 -38.92 38.82 -57.61
N ARG A 11 -39.84 37.88 -57.81
CA ARG A 11 -40.82 37.92 -58.91
C ARG A 11 -42.23 37.93 -58.34
N ALA A 12 -42.96 38.93 -58.80
CA ALA A 12 -44.29 39.34 -58.40
C ALA A 12 -45.40 38.33 -58.72
N SER A 13 -46.52 38.44 -58.01
CA SER A 13 -47.82 38.68 -58.66
C SER A 13 -48.86 39.07 -57.61
N CYS A 14 -49.34 40.31 -57.73
CA CYS A 14 -50.58 40.74 -57.10
C CYS A 14 -51.74 40.19 -57.92
N GLN A 15 -52.71 39.55 -57.26
CA GLN A 15 -54.08 39.47 -57.75
C GLN A 15 -54.99 40.05 -56.66
N LEU A 16 -55.52 41.24 -56.94
CA LEU A 16 -56.68 41.78 -56.24
C LEU A 16 -57.91 41.00 -56.70
N SER A 17 -58.73 40.55 -55.76
CA SER A 17 -60.15 40.31 -56.02
C SER A 17 -61.00 40.89 -54.88
N SER A 18 -61.76 41.92 -55.27
CA SER A 18 -63.13 42.26 -54.89
C SER A 18 -63.67 41.90 -53.49
N HIS A 19 -63.92 42.97 -52.73
CA HIS A 19 -65.14 43.29 -51.97
C HIS A 19 -65.70 42.28 -50.96
N VAL A 20 -65.56 42.60 -49.66
CA VAL A 20 -66.69 42.66 -48.73
C VAL A 20 -66.45 43.81 -47.73
N LEU A 21 -67.33 44.81 -47.73
CA LEU A 21 -67.40 45.85 -46.70
C LEU A 21 -68.13 45.27 -45.48
N SER A 22 -67.51 45.27 -44.30
CA SER A 22 -68.18 45.08 -43.01
C SER A 22 -67.47 45.93 -41.94
N PRO A 23 -68.21 46.56 -41.01
CA PRO A 23 -67.70 47.72 -40.26
C PRO A 23 -66.69 47.35 -39.18
N ALA A 24 -65.80 48.30 -38.95
CA ALA A 24 -64.57 48.19 -38.19
C ALA A 24 -64.76 47.95 -36.69
N SER A 25 -63.83 47.19 -36.11
CA SER A 25 -63.22 47.56 -34.82
C SER A 25 -61.82 47.01 -34.58
N ARG A 26 -61.22 46.27 -35.53
CA ARG A 26 -59.87 45.68 -35.35
C ARG A 26 -59.01 45.68 -36.62
N VAL A 27 -58.92 46.82 -37.30
CA VAL A 27 -58.01 47.00 -38.47
C VAL A 27 -56.55 46.63 -38.13
N LEU A 28 -56.14 46.85 -36.87
CA LEU A 28 -54.81 46.50 -36.37
C LEU A 28 -54.58 44.99 -36.15
N ASP A 29 -55.62 44.19 -35.89
CA ASP A 29 -55.45 42.73 -35.73
C ASP A 29 -55.33 42.03 -37.09
N ALA A 30 -56.02 42.54 -38.13
CA ALA A 30 -55.86 42.02 -39.50
C ALA A 30 -54.45 42.27 -40.08
N LEU A 31 -53.84 43.43 -39.75
CA LEU A 31 -52.46 43.76 -40.13
C LEU A 31 -51.41 42.89 -39.43
N ARG A 32 -51.68 42.39 -38.22
CA ARG A 32 -50.79 41.46 -37.50
C ARG A 32 -50.79 40.05 -38.08
N ILE A 33 -51.91 39.60 -38.64
CA ILE A 33 -52.00 38.29 -39.31
C ILE A 33 -51.32 38.33 -40.69
N ALA A 34 -51.44 39.46 -41.41
CA ALA A 34 -50.85 39.64 -42.74
C ALA A 34 -49.33 39.81 -42.71
N ASN A 35 -48.77 40.45 -41.68
CA ASN A 35 -47.32 40.58 -41.49
C ASN A 35 -46.75 39.36 -40.77
N GLY A 36 -46.93 38.19 -41.39
CA GLY A 36 -46.46 36.89 -40.95
C GLY A 36 -45.01 36.91 -40.46
N THR A 37 -44.82 37.20 -39.19
CA THR A 37 -43.71 36.66 -38.43
C THR A 37 -44.20 35.28 -38.02
N SER A 38 -44.05 34.32 -38.93
CA SER A 38 -43.95 32.92 -38.52
C SER A 38 -42.69 32.83 -37.67
N ALA A 39 -42.79 33.22 -36.40
CA ALA A 39 -41.86 32.68 -35.43
C ALA A 39 -41.94 31.17 -35.64
N PRO A 40 -40.85 30.49 -36.05
CA PRO A 40 -40.89 29.04 -36.16
C PRO A 40 -41.42 28.54 -34.83
N PRO A 41 -42.34 27.55 -34.78
CA PRO A 41 -42.77 27.02 -33.49
C PRO A 41 -41.48 26.71 -32.75
N ALA A 42 -41.23 27.44 -31.67
CA ALA A 42 -40.04 27.26 -30.89
C ALA A 42 -40.23 25.87 -30.32
N LEU A 43 -39.66 24.88 -31.01
CA LEU A 43 -39.56 23.52 -30.54
C LEU A 43 -38.67 23.64 -29.31
N SER A 44 -39.30 23.96 -28.18
CA SER A 44 -38.76 23.77 -26.86
C SER A 44 -38.66 22.26 -26.71
N PHE A 45 -37.65 21.69 -27.37
CA PHE A 45 -37.11 20.41 -26.98
C PHE A 45 -36.60 20.64 -25.57
N VAL A 46 -37.48 20.41 -24.60
CA VAL A 46 -37.11 20.15 -23.22
C VAL A 46 -36.27 18.88 -23.32
N ARG A 47 -34.97 19.06 -23.51
CA ARG A 47 -34.01 17.99 -23.31
C ARG A 47 -34.03 17.75 -21.81
N HIS A 48 -34.87 16.83 -21.36
CA HIS A 48 -34.62 16.15 -20.11
C HIS A 48 -33.24 15.54 -20.26
N ALA A 49 -32.21 16.20 -19.71
CA ALA A 49 -30.90 15.61 -19.60
C ALA A 49 -31.09 14.36 -18.74
N SER A 50 -31.20 13.20 -19.38
CA SER A 50 -31.33 11.91 -18.71
C SER A 50 -29.96 11.49 -18.18
N HIS A 51 -29.38 12.31 -17.30
CA HIS A 51 -28.28 11.93 -16.43
C HIS A 51 -28.75 10.97 -15.31
N GLN A 52 -29.82 10.22 -15.55
CA GLN A 52 -30.19 9.03 -14.79
C GLN A 52 -29.76 7.73 -15.50
N ALA A 53 -29.41 7.78 -16.81
CA ALA A 53 -28.92 6.61 -17.56
C ALA A 53 -27.38 6.51 -17.59
N GLN A 54 -26.66 7.50 -17.08
CA GLN A 54 -25.20 7.45 -16.93
C GLN A 54 -24.87 6.66 -15.67
N GLY A 55 -25.14 5.34 -15.70
CA GLY A 55 -24.89 4.42 -14.59
C GLY A 55 -23.53 4.71 -13.95
N ARG A 56 -23.55 5.10 -12.66
CA ARG A 56 -22.43 5.41 -11.75
C ARG A 56 -21.04 5.57 -12.40
N ALA A 57 -20.89 6.45 -13.40
CA ALA A 57 -19.59 6.69 -14.05
C ALA A 57 -18.54 7.22 -13.05
N ASN A 58 -19.02 7.83 -11.97
CA ASN A 58 -18.25 8.32 -10.82
C ASN A 58 -18.58 7.57 -9.51
N GLY A 59 -18.96 6.28 -9.60
CA GLY A 59 -19.19 5.46 -8.43
C GLY A 59 -17.93 5.20 -7.61
N ALA A 60 -18.09 4.94 -6.31
CA ALA A 60 -17.00 4.44 -5.48
C ALA A 60 -16.40 3.20 -6.13
N LYS A 61 -15.13 3.26 -6.52
CA LYS A 61 -14.40 2.09 -7.03
C LYS A 61 -14.35 1.05 -5.92
N ASP A 62 -14.83 -0.15 -6.24
CA ASP A 62 -14.70 -1.25 -5.30
C ASP A 62 -13.21 -1.53 -5.07
N GLY A 63 -12.81 -1.51 -3.79
CA GLY A 63 -11.43 -1.72 -3.41
C GLY A 63 -11.11 -3.21 -3.40
N PRO A 64 -9.85 -3.62 -3.57
CA PRO A 64 -9.50 -5.03 -3.44
C PRO A 64 -9.90 -5.54 -2.05
N GLY A 65 -10.45 -6.76 -2.01
CA GLY A 65 -10.84 -7.44 -0.79
C GLY A 65 -9.69 -7.49 0.23
N LYS A 66 -10.00 -7.22 1.50
CA LYS A 66 -8.98 -7.07 2.57
C LYS A 66 -8.51 -8.38 3.18
N ARG A 67 -9.03 -9.53 2.72
CA ARG A 67 -8.66 -10.87 3.20
C ARG A 67 -8.77 -11.02 4.72
N LEU A 68 -9.83 -10.44 5.31
CA LEU A 68 -10.17 -10.57 6.73
C LEU A 68 -10.66 -12.00 7.03
N GLY A 69 -10.97 -12.28 8.29
CA GLY A 69 -11.49 -13.57 8.77
C GLY A 69 -10.44 -14.46 9.44
N ALA A 70 -10.86 -15.70 9.70
CA ALA A 70 -10.04 -16.72 10.32
C ALA A 70 -8.85 -17.10 9.43
N LYS A 71 -7.71 -17.33 10.07
CA LYS A 71 -6.47 -17.84 9.47
C LYS A 71 -6.08 -19.20 10.05
N LYS A 72 -6.56 -19.48 11.26
CA LYS A 72 -6.45 -20.78 11.93
C LYS A 72 -7.82 -21.22 12.40
N SER A 73 -8.13 -22.48 12.19
CA SER A 73 -9.40 -23.08 12.59
C SER A 73 -9.33 -23.64 14.01
N GLY A 74 -10.48 -24.00 14.60
CA GLY A 74 -10.52 -24.62 15.93
C GLY A 74 -9.81 -25.99 15.93
N GLY A 75 -8.94 -26.23 16.91
CA GLY A 75 -8.15 -27.46 17.03
C GLY A 75 -6.85 -27.45 16.22
N GLU A 76 -6.54 -26.38 15.50
CA GLU A 76 -5.32 -26.29 14.70
C GLU A 76 -4.12 -25.90 15.57
N TYR A 77 -2.96 -26.51 15.31
CA TYR A 77 -1.72 -26.22 16.01
C TYR A 77 -1.12 -24.87 15.58
N VAL A 78 -0.69 -24.08 16.55
CA VAL A 78 -0.08 -22.75 16.36
C VAL A 78 1.18 -22.59 17.20
N ILE A 79 2.06 -21.70 16.73
CA ILE A 79 3.26 -21.25 17.45
C ILE A 79 3.13 -19.75 17.79
N PRO A 80 3.93 -19.23 18.73
CA PRO A 80 3.93 -17.81 19.06
C PRO A 80 4.12 -16.93 17.82
N GLY A 81 3.31 -15.88 17.69
CA GLY A 81 3.32 -14.95 16.57
C GLY A 81 2.40 -15.32 15.41
N ASN A 82 1.85 -16.54 15.37
CA ASN A 82 0.89 -16.92 14.34
C ASN A 82 -0.40 -16.09 14.48
N ILE A 83 -0.86 -15.54 13.35
CA ILE A 83 -2.16 -14.86 13.27
C ILE A 83 -3.26 -15.91 13.24
N ILE A 84 -4.25 -15.76 14.12
CA ILE A 84 -5.42 -16.64 14.21
C ILE A 84 -6.63 -16.01 13.50
N PHE A 85 -6.87 -14.71 13.70
CA PHE A 85 -8.02 -14.03 13.11
C PHE A 85 -7.70 -12.57 12.78
N ARG A 86 -8.00 -12.14 11.54
CA ARG A 86 -7.89 -10.74 11.11
C ARG A 86 -9.27 -10.12 11.03
N GLN A 87 -9.49 -8.97 11.66
CA GLN A 87 -10.80 -8.35 11.74
C GLN A 87 -10.74 -6.83 11.65
N ARG A 88 -11.92 -6.21 11.52
CA ARG A 88 -12.13 -4.79 11.75
C ARG A 88 -12.97 -4.65 13.01
N GLY A 89 -12.51 -3.83 13.95
CA GLY A 89 -13.05 -3.84 15.30
C GLY A 89 -12.78 -5.16 16.03
N THR A 90 -13.53 -5.42 17.09
CA THR A 90 -13.32 -6.54 18.02
C THR A 90 -14.51 -7.50 18.01
N GLY A 91 -14.68 -8.24 16.91
CA GLY A 91 -15.68 -9.31 16.86
C GLY A 91 -15.31 -10.48 17.78
N TRP A 92 -14.05 -10.92 17.68
CA TRP A 92 -13.44 -11.88 18.59
C TRP A 92 -12.44 -11.19 19.51
N PHE A 93 -12.48 -11.52 20.80
CA PHE A 93 -11.57 -11.01 21.81
C PHE A 93 -10.44 -12.01 22.10
N PRO A 94 -9.25 -11.55 22.51
CA PRO A 94 -8.17 -12.43 22.94
C PRO A 94 -8.56 -13.08 24.26
N GLY A 95 -8.52 -14.40 24.27
CA GLY A 95 -8.63 -15.26 25.44
C GLY A 95 -7.27 -15.68 25.97
N GLU A 96 -7.22 -16.86 26.61
CA GLU A 96 -5.96 -17.46 27.07
C GLU A 96 -4.91 -17.59 25.97
N ASN A 97 -3.66 -17.27 26.31
CA ASN A 97 -2.48 -17.39 25.43
C ASN A 97 -2.62 -16.70 24.06
N CYS A 98 -3.42 -15.64 23.99
CA CYS A 98 -3.63 -14.81 22.81
C CYS A 98 -3.55 -13.32 23.17
N LYS A 99 -3.17 -12.50 22.19
CA LYS A 99 -3.13 -11.03 22.32
C LYS A 99 -3.67 -10.34 21.07
N PHE A 100 -3.93 -9.04 21.21
CA PHE A 100 -4.31 -8.16 20.10
C PHE A 100 -3.11 -7.45 19.49
N GLY A 101 -3.10 -7.36 18.16
CA GLY A 101 -2.28 -6.41 17.42
C GLY A 101 -2.94 -5.02 17.34
N ARG A 102 -2.22 -4.05 16.77
CA ARG A 102 -2.72 -2.68 16.54
C ARG A 102 -4.01 -2.63 15.72
N ASP A 103 -4.18 -3.56 14.76
CA ASP A 103 -5.36 -3.66 13.90
C ASP A 103 -6.42 -4.63 14.46
N HIS A 104 -6.39 -4.91 15.77
CA HIS A 104 -7.26 -5.88 16.45
C HIS A 104 -7.17 -7.30 15.90
N CYS A 105 -6.08 -7.62 15.20
CA CYS A 105 -5.73 -8.98 14.81
C CYS A 105 -5.43 -9.81 16.07
N VAL A 106 -6.00 -11.01 16.16
CA VAL A 106 -5.72 -11.95 17.25
C VAL A 106 -4.57 -12.85 16.83
N PHE A 107 -3.53 -12.90 17.66
CA PHE A 107 -2.35 -13.76 17.45
C PHE A 107 -2.02 -14.58 18.70
N ALA A 108 -1.38 -15.73 18.47
CA ALA A 108 -0.96 -16.66 19.51
C ALA A 108 0.30 -16.14 20.24
N THR A 109 0.32 -16.23 21.57
CA THR A 109 1.53 -15.94 22.37
C THR A 109 2.31 -17.19 22.78
N GLU A 110 1.64 -18.33 22.81
CA GLU A 110 2.23 -19.62 23.18
C GLU A 110 1.95 -20.66 22.08
N SER A 111 2.72 -21.75 22.08
CA SER A 111 2.45 -22.89 21.21
C SER A 111 1.32 -23.74 21.78
N GLY A 112 0.43 -24.23 20.92
CA GLY A 112 -0.73 -25.02 21.36
C GLY A 112 -1.81 -25.11 20.29
N TYR A 113 -3.05 -25.31 20.69
CA TYR A 113 -4.20 -25.53 19.81
C TYR A 113 -5.25 -24.44 19.95
N VAL A 114 -5.73 -23.91 18.83
CA VAL A 114 -6.71 -22.81 18.82
C VAL A 114 -8.08 -23.28 19.31
N ARG A 115 -8.70 -22.52 20.21
CA ARG A 115 -10.07 -22.76 20.69
C ARG A 115 -10.90 -21.48 20.63
N TYR A 116 -12.09 -21.60 20.04
CA TYR A 116 -13.11 -20.57 20.01
C TYR A 116 -14.11 -20.87 21.12
N TYR A 117 -14.37 -19.91 22.02
CA TYR A 117 -15.24 -20.13 23.17
C TYR A 117 -15.93 -18.85 23.63
N ARG A 118 -16.89 -19.00 24.55
CA ARG A 118 -17.52 -17.90 25.28
C ARG A 118 -17.26 -18.08 26.76
N ASP A 119 -17.01 -16.98 27.45
CA ASP A 119 -16.77 -16.96 28.89
C ASP A 119 -17.78 -16.02 29.56
N PRO A 120 -18.93 -16.54 30.02
CA PRO A 120 -19.96 -15.71 30.63
C PRO A 120 -19.51 -15.12 31.97
N LEU A 121 -18.58 -15.76 32.68
CA LEU A 121 -18.05 -15.27 33.95
C LEU A 121 -17.17 -14.04 33.74
N LYS A 122 -16.40 -14.00 32.64
CA LYS A 122 -15.57 -12.85 32.30
C LYS A 122 -16.38 -11.73 31.64
N HIS A 123 -17.22 -12.05 30.65
CA HIS A 123 -18.12 -11.08 30.04
C HIS A 123 -19.29 -11.77 29.31
N PRO A 124 -20.55 -11.42 29.62
CA PRO A 124 -21.73 -12.19 29.19
C PRO A 124 -21.93 -12.25 27.66
N LYS A 125 -21.58 -11.18 26.94
CA LYS A 125 -21.86 -11.04 25.49
C LYS A 125 -20.66 -11.27 24.57
N ARG A 126 -19.44 -11.45 25.10
CA ARG A 126 -18.21 -11.50 24.28
C ARG A 126 -17.84 -12.92 23.89
N GLN A 127 -17.18 -13.03 22.76
CA GLN A 127 -16.64 -14.29 22.25
C GLN A 127 -15.12 -14.19 22.21
N TYR A 128 -14.44 -15.28 22.54
CA TYR A 128 -13.01 -15.32 22.75
C TYR A 128 -12.33 -16.35 21.85
N ILE A 129 -11.09 -16.03 21.47
CA ILE A 129 -10.16 -16.95 20.83
C ILE A 129 -8.99 -17.12 21.77
N GLY A 130 -8.71 -18.35 22.17
CA GLY A 130 -7.54 -18.68 22.97
C GLY A 130 -6.74 -19.83 22.36
N VAL A 131 -5.57 -20.08 22.94
CA VAL A 131 -4.73 -21.23 22.61
C VAL A 131 -4.62 -22.11 23.85
N ALA A 132 -5.18 -23.32 23.75
CA ALA A 132 -5.03 -24.37 24.75
C ALA A 132 -3.64 -25.00 24.61
N LEU A 133 -2.99 -25.33 25.72
CA LEU A 133 -1.63 -25.88 25.69
C LEU A 133 -1.64 -27.29 25.10
N ASP A 134 -2.57 -28.11 25.60
CA ASP A 134 -2.77 -29.48 25.16
C ASP A 134 -3.96 -29.56 24.20
N LYS A 135 -4.00 -30.61 23.39
CA LYS A 135 -5.03 -30.74 22.36
C LYS A 135 -6.41 -30.96 22.97
N ASP A 136 -6.49 -31.72 24.05
CA ASP A 136 -7.77 -32.14 24.64
C ASP A 136 -8.35 -31.12 25.61
N ASP A 137 -7.58 -30.07 25.92
CA ASP A 137 -8.01 -28.99 26.80
C ASP A 137 -9.13 -28.15 26.16
N ALA A 138 -10.19 -27.97 26.94
CA ALA A 138 -11.29 -27.07 26.62
C ALA A 138 -11.11 -25.72 27.33
N LEU A 139 -11.40 -24.63 26.62
CA LEU A 139 -11.51 -23.28 27.18
C LEU A 139 -12.99 -22.90 27.26
N PRO A 140 -13.43 -22.11 28.27
CA PRO A 140 -12.61 -21.46 29.31
C PRO A 140 -12.21 -22.41 30.45
N TYR A 141 -11.07 -22.12 31.09
CA TYR A 141 -10.69 -22.83 32.32
C TYR A 141 -11.58 -22.42 33.50
N PRO A 142 -11.85 -23.33 34.45
CA PRO A 142 -12.63 -22.99 35.63
C PRO A 142 -11.86 -22.01 36.54
N ARG A 143 -12.57 -21.05 37.14
CA ARG A 143 -12.00 -19.91 37.89
C ARG A 143 -11.05 -20.31 39.03
N ASN A 144 -11.32 -21.44 39.69
CA ASN A 144 -10.59 -21.87 40.88
C ASN A 144 -9.50 -22.92 40.58
N ALA A 145 -9.34 -23.35 39.33
CA ALA A 145 -8.27 -24.28 38.98
C ALA A 145 -6.92 -23.56 38.86
N ALA A 146 -5.85 -24.30 39.12
CA ALA A 146 -4.50 -23.81 38.90
C ALA A 146 -4.30 -23.46 37.42
N ARG A 147 -3.62 -22.34 37.17
CA ARG A 147 -3.36 -21.88 35.80
C ARG A 147 -2.29 -22.74 35.14
N LYS A 148 -2.65 -23.41 34.04
CA LYS A 148 -1.70 -24.15 33.21
C LYS A 148 -0.76 -23.18 32.49
N ARG A 149 0.56 -23.40 32.58
CA ARG A 149 1.62 -22.57 31.96
C ARG A 149 2.76 -23.46 31.47
N ARG A 150 3.53 -23.00 30.48
CA ARG A 150 4.77 -23.65 30.03
C ARG A 150 5.99 -22.88 30.48
N LEU A 151 7.05 -23.62 30.85
CA LEU A 151 8.35 -23.05 31.18
C LEU A 151 9.05 -22.48 29.93
N ASN A 152 8.90 -23.13 28.78
CA ASN A 152 9.54 -22.78 27.50
C ASN A 152 11.07 -22.57 27.60
N MET A 153 11.73 -23.32 28.47
CA MET A 153 13.19 -23.31 28.64
C MET A 153 13.73 -24.73 28.48
N ILE A 154 14.98 -24.82 28.02
CA ILE A 154 15.71 -26.07 27.85
C ILE A 154 16.87 -26.04 28.85
N ALA A 155 17.06 -27.14 29.59
CA ALA A 155 18.19 -27.26 30.49
C ALA A 155 19.48 -27.37 29.67
N VAL A 156 20.37 -26.39 29.82
CA VAL A 156 21.70 -26.41 29.21
C VAL A 156 22.70 -26.66 30.33
N LYS A 157 23.50 -27.72 30.19
CA LYS A 157 24.60 -27.99 31.12
C LYS A 157 25.56 -26.81 31.08
N ILE A 158 25.84 -26.21 32.24
CA ILE A 158 26.85 -25.18 32.36
C ILE A 158 28.19 -25.88 32.42
N ASP A 159 29.05 -25.65 31.44
CA ASP A 159 30.40 -26.21 31.44
C ASP A 159 31.26 -25.40 32.42
N THR A 160 31.56 -26.00 33.58
CA THR A 160 32.46 -25.42 34.59
C THR A 160 33.93 -25.39 34.15
N ASN A 161 34.25 -26.04 33.01
CA ASN A 161 35.61 -26.20 32.47
C ASN A 161 35.98 -25.15 31.42
N SER A 162 35.22 -24.07 31.25
CA SER A 162 35.83 -22.86 30.71
C SER A 162 36.86 -22.42 31.75
N LYS A 163 38.13 -22.83 31.54
CA LYS A 163 39.28 -22.28 32.26
C LYS A 163 38.99 -20.80 32.45
N GLY A 164 38.82 -20.40 33.70
CA GLY A 164 38.72 -19.00 34.03
C GLY A 164 39.83 -18.33 33.25
N PHE A 165 39.46 -17.34 32.44
CA PHE A 165 40.44 -16.35 32.06
C PHE A 165 40.91 -15.82 33.40
N GLU A 166 42.08 -16.28 33.86
CA GLU A 166 42.78 -15.78 35.03
C GLU A 166 43.14 -14.33 34.68
N GLY A 167 42.15 -13.45 34.76
CA GLY A 167 42.38 -12.04 34.96
C GLY A 167 43.04 -11.96 36.31
N GLN A 168 44.37 -12.01 36.31
CA GLN A 168 45.20 -11.58 37.41
C GLN A 168 44.57 -10.29 37.95
N PRO A 169 44.08 -10.25 39.20
CA PRO A 169 43.70 -8.98 39.79
C PRO A 169 44.99 -8.19 39.91
N VAL A 170 45.24 -7.31 38.94
CA VAL A 170 46.29 -6.29 39.07
C VAL A 170 45.77 -5.34 40.14
N VAL A 171 46.09 -5.66 41.39
CA VAL A 171 46.02 -4.71 42.50
C VAL A 171 47.07 -3.67 42.14
N THR A 172 46.63 -2.56 41.53
CA THR A 172 47.48 -1.38 41.43
C THR A 172 47.57 -0.80 42.83
N ASP A 173 48.60 -1.21 43.56
CA ASP A 173 49.02 -0.47 44.74
C ASP A 173 49.31 0.97 44.30
N LEU A 174 48.58 1.92 44.89
CA LEU A 174 48.79 3.35 44.72
C LEU A 174 50.16 3.73 45.30
N GLN A 175 51.22 3.58 44.49
CA GLN A 175 52.51 4.18 44.79
C GLN A 175 52.43 5.69 44.50
N VAL A 176 52.36 6.46 45.59
CA VAL A 176 52.71 7.88 45.58
C VAL A 176 54.24 7.93 45.47
N GLY A 177 54.75 8.26 44.29
CA GLY A 177 56.18 8.38 44.02
C GLY A 177 56.46 9.28 42.83
N ASP A 178 57.44 10.17 43.02
CA ASP A 178 57.74 11.34 42.19
C ASP A 178 58.04 11.07 40.71
N GLY A 179 57.71 12.08 39.90
CA GLY A 179 57.53 11.97 38.47
C GLY A 179 58.73 11.51 37.64
N THR A 180 58.44 10.73 36.61
CA THR A 180 58.90 10.92 35.22
C THR A 180 58.12 9.95 34.33
N GLY A 181 57.74 10.40 33.13
CA GLY A 181 56.68 9.79 32.34
C GLY A 181 56.89 8.31 31.97
N SER A 182 55.81 7.55 32.07
CA SER A 182 55.59 6.41 31.19
C SER A 182 54.09 6.30 30.92
N GLU A 183 53.73 6.34 29.64
CA GLU A 183 52.36 6.26 29.16
C GLU A 183 51.76 4.92 29.57
N THR A 184 50.72 4.94 30.41
CA THR A 184 49.84 3.80 30.63
C THR A 184 49.03 3.54 29.35
N SER A 185 49.64 2.86 28.39
CA SER A 185 48.91 2.23 27.29
C SER A 185 48.21 0.98 27.82
N ILE A 186 46.90 1.08 28.02
CA ILE A 186 46.05 -0.09 28.20
C ILE A 186 46.09 -0.84 26.87
N ARG A 187 46.99 -1.83 26.75
CA ARG A 187 46.97 -2.76 25.62
C ARG A 187 45.68 -3.56 25.69
N ALA A 188 44.71 -3.16 24.89
CA ALA A 188 43.55 -3.98 24.58
C ALA A 188 44.06 -5.35 24.09
N THR A 189 43.65 -6.42 24.77
CA THR A 189 43.82 -7.79 24.28
C THR A 189 43.42 -7.84 22.80
N PRO A 190 44.27 -8.35 21.89
CA PRO A 190 43.92 -8.43 20.49
C PRO A 190 42.71 -9.34 20.37
N ARG A 191 41.55 -8.77 20.02
CA ARG A 191 40.42 -9.56 19.53
C ARG A 191 40.94 -10.29 18.30
N GLY A 192 41.02 -11.61 18.36
CA GLY A 192 41.41 -12.44 17.24
C GLY A 192 40.65 -12.00 15.99
N ASN A 193 41.37 -11.83 14.88
CA ASN A 193 40.73 -11.45 13.63
C ASN A 193 39.70 -12.53 13.29
N PRO A 194 38.44 -12.19 12.98
CA PRO A 194 37.41 -13.18 12.66
C PRO A 194 37.68 -14.00 11.38
N LYS A 195 38.85 -13.80 10.76
CA LYS A 195 39.36 -14.47 9.56
C LYS A 195 40.17 -15.73 9.88
N ASP A 196 40.63 -15.91 11.12
CA ASP A 196 41.55 -16.99 11.50
C ASP A 196 40.83 -18.27 11.98
N GLU A 197 39.50 -18.23 12.06
CA GLU A 197 38.64 -19.41 12.28
C GLU A 197 38.31 -20.04 10.91
N PRO A 198 38.56 -21.35 10.68
CA PRO A 198 38.07 -22.03 9.49
C PRO A 198 36.54 -22.10 9.58
N ARG A 199 35.86 -21.10 9.01
CA ARG A 199 34.40 -20.98 8.99
C ARG A 199 33.80 -22.08 8.10
N GLY A 200 33.71 -23.28 8.66
CA GLY A 200 32.90 -24.36 8.14
C GLY A 200 31.47 -23.85 7.91
N LEU A 201 30.96 -24.08 6.71
CA LEU A 201 29.63 -23.66 6.27
C LEU A 201 28.57 -24.32 7.17
N VAL A 202 27.99 -23.58 8.11
CA VAL A 202 26.85 -24.08 8.89
C VAL A 202 25.55 -23.73 8.15
N ILE A 203 24.85 -24.76 7.68
CA ILE A 203 23.52 -24.65 7.06
C ILE A 203 22.51 -24.23 8.15
N GLY A 204 21.94 -23.04 8.00
CA GLY A 204 20.78 -22.61 8.79
C GLY A 204 19.49 -23.27 8.32
N LYS A 205 18.46 -23.26 9.19
CA LYS A 205 17.15 -23.94 9.05
C LYS A 205 16.26 -23.49 7.86
N GLY A 206 16.81 -22.78 6.88
CA GLY A 206 16.08 -22.21 5.75
C GLY A 206 16.86 -22.14 4.43
N TYR A 207 17.78 -23.07 4.17
CA TYR A 207 18.49 -23.25 2.88
C TYR A 207 19.11 -21.98 2.24
N ALA A 208 19.38 -20.93 3.02
CA ALA A 208 19.92 -19.68 2.53
C ALA A 208 21.33 -19.43 3.11
N TYR A 209 22.34 -19.36 2.24
CA TYR A 209 23.70 -18.98 2.62
C TYR A 209 23.72 -17.49 3.03
N ARG A 210 24.14 -17.20 4.28
CA ARG A 210 24.40 -15.82 4.73
C ARG A 210 25.54 -15.14 3.96
N MET A 211 26.38 -15.92 3.26
CA MET A 211 27.49 -15.39 2.44
C MET A 211 27.00 -14.50 1.30
N ALA A 212 25.87 -14.84 0.65
CA ALA A 212 25.36 -14.07 -0.48
C ALA A 212 25.06 -12.60 -0.10
N ASN A 213 24.42 -12.36 1.04
CA ASN A 213 24.12 -10.99 1.50
C ASN A 213 25.39 -10.23 1.93
N TRP A 214 26.37 -10.93 2.50
CA TRP A 214 27.64 -10.33 2.92
C TRP A 214 28.53 -9.97 1.71
N ASP A 215 28.58 -10.86 0.70
CA ASP A 215 29.28 -10.63 -0.55
C ASP A 215 28.62 -9.52 -1.38
N ILE A 216 27.29 -9.44 -1.41
CA ILE A 216 26.55 -8.31 -2.02
C ILE A 216 26.93 -6.99 -1.34
N GLY A 217 27.06 -6.97 -0.01
CA GLY A 217 27.44 -5.77 0.75
C GLY A 217 28.85 -5.26 0.44
N ARG A 218 29.78 -6.16 0.08
CA ARG A 218 31.18 -5.81 -0.25
C ARG A 218 31.52 -5.81 -1.74
N ALA A 219 30.54 -6.04 -2.60
CA ALA A 219 30.73 -5.99 -4.05
C ALA A 219 31.26 -4.62 -4.52
N ALA A 220 30.82 -3.53 -3.87
CA ALA A 220 31.30 -2.18 -4.17
C ALA A 220 32.77 -1.96 -3.77
N GLU A 221 33.21 -2.54 -2.65
CA GLU A 221 34.60 -2.50 -2.19
C GLU A 221 35.52 -3.31 -3.10
N ARG A 222 35.11 -4.53 -3.51
CA ARG A 222 35.88 -5.37 -4.44
C ARG A 222 36.01 -4.75 -5.84
N ALA A 223 34.97 -4.04 -6.28
CA ALA A 223 34.96 -3.35 -7.57
C ALA A 223 35.60 -1.96 -7.52
N ASN A 224 36.21 -1.55 -6.38
CA ASN A 224 36.82 -0.23 -6.17
C ASN A 224 35.94 0.94 -6.63
N VAL A 225 34.61 0.84 -6.41
CA VAL A 225 33.67 1.85 -6.88
C VAL A 225 33.81 3.10 -6.02
N GLN A 226 34.35 4.18 -6.59
CA GLN A 226 34.41 5.46 -5.91
C GLN A 226 33.04 6.14 -5.92
N VAL A 227 32.40 6.20 -4.75
CA VAL A 227 31.14 6.94 -4.57
C VAL A 227 31.47 8.40 -4.27
N LYS A 228 30.96 9.31 -5.10
CA LYS A 228 31.07 10.75 -4.82
C LYS A 228 30.31 11.09 -3.53
N GLU A 229 30.98 11.78 -2.62
CA GLU A 229 30.39 12.22 -1.36
C GLU A 229 29.10 13.02 -1.59
N PHE A 230 28.07 12.71 -0.80
CA PHE A 230 26.78 13.40 -0.90
C PHE A 230 26.89 14.78 -0.23
N THR A 231 26.74 15.85 -1.01
CA THR A 231 26.66 17.22 -0.49
C THR A 231 25.19 17.58 -0.19
N PRO A 232 24.81 17.77 1.08
CA PRO A 232 23.46 18.21 1.45
C PRO A 232 23.17 19.62 0.90
N GLY A 233 21.92 19.91 0.53
CA GLY A 233 21.48 21.26 0.16
C GLY A 233 21.80 21.71 -1.28
N ASN A 234 22.53 20.93 -2.09
CA ASN A 234 22.80 21.30 -3.48
C ASN A 234 21.60 21.04 -4.42
N ARG A 235 20.65 21.98 -4.44
CA ARG A 235 19.41 21.91 -5.24
C ARG A 235 19.68 21.81 -6.76
N TRP A 236 20.77 22.42 -7.24
CA TRP A 236 21.16 22.39 -8.66
C TRP A 236 21.71 21.03 -9.09
N ALA A 237 22.50 20.36 -8.24
CA ALA A 237 22.96 19.00 -8.49
C ALA A 237 21.79 18.00 -8.48
N ALA A 238 20.84 18.15 -7.55
CA ALA A 238 19.62 17.36 -7.50
C ALA A 238 18.76 17.57 -8.75
N TRP A 239 18.60 18.82 -9.20
CA TRP A 239 17.87 19.16 -10.43
C TRP A 239 18.52 18.53 -11.67
N ARG A 240 19.85 18.65 -11.83
CA ARG A 240 20.60 18.02 -12.95
C ARG A 240 20.44 16.50 -12.97
N LYS A 241 20.57 15.83 -11.81
CA LYS A 241 20.33 14.38 -11.69
C LYS A 241 18.90 14.00 -12.07
N SER A 242 17.91 14.81 -11.68
CA SER A 242 16.51 14.59 -12.04
C SER A 242 16.27 14.71 -13.55
N GLN A 243 16.81 15.76 -14.18
CA GLN A 243 16.71 15.96 -15.63
C GLN A 243 17.38 14.83 -16.42
N ALA A 244 18.59 14.41 -16.02
CA ALA A 244 19.27 13.27 -16.63
C ALA A 244 18.45 11.98 -16.55
N ARG A 245 17.80 11.73 -15.39
CA ARG A 245 16.91 10.59 -15.21
C ARG A 245 15.66 10.67 -16.09
N ILE A 246 15.07 11.86 -16.23
CA ILE A 246 13.91 12.08 -17.11
C ILE A 246 14.30 11.81 -18.57
N ALA A 247 15.44 12.35 -19.03
CA ALA A 247 15.96 12.13 -20.38
C ALA A 247 16.21 10.64 -20.67
N ALA A 248 16.90 9.93 -19.77
CA ALA A 248 17.16 8.49 -19.91
C ALA A 248 15.86 7.66 -19.96
N ASN A 249 14.83 8.05 -19.21
CA ASN A 249 13.53 7.37 -19.25
C ASN A 249 12.79 7.62 -20.58
N VAL A 250 12.87 8.84 -21.13
CA VAL A 250 12.33 9.15 -22.45
C VAL A 250 13.04 8.34 -23.52
N GLU A 251 14.36 8.24 -23.47
CA GLU A 251 15.16 7.44 -24.38
C GLU A 251 14.81 5.94 -24.29
N LYS A 252 14.76 5.37 -23.09
CA LYS A 252 14.29 3.98 -22.87
C LYS A 252 12.89 3.76 -23.44
N LYS A 253 11.98 4.73 -23.29
CA LYS A 253 10.62 4.64 -23.85
C LYS A 253 10.64 4.69 -25.37
N LYS A 254 11.51 5.52 -25.98
CA LYS A 254 11.72 5.56 -27.44
C LYS A 254 12.25 4.22 -27.96
N LEU A 255 13.32 3.69 -27.37
CA LEU A 255 13.89 2.39 -27.73
C LEU A 255 12.86 1.26 -27.62
N ARG A 256 12.08 1.23 -26.54
CA ARG A 256 11.02 0.23 -26.35
C ARG A 256 9.87 0.34 -27.36
N ASN A 257 9.66 1.52 -27.93
CA ASN A 257 8.63 1.77 -28.93
C ASN A 257 9.15 1.63 -30.38
N ALA A 258 10.46 1.72 -30.61
CA ALA A 258 11.08 1.64 -31.93
C ALA A 258 10.82 0.30 -32.67
N GLY A 259 10.55 -0.79 -31.93
CA GLY A 259 10.20 -2.10 -32.50
C GLY A 259 8.71 -2.40 -32.61
N LYS A 260 7.80 -1.52 -32.14
CA LYS A 260 6.36 -1.77 -32.17
C LYS A 260 5.75 -1.16 -33.43
N LYS A 261 5.37 -2.00 -34.41
CA LYS A 261 4.53 -1.58 -35.54
C LYS A 261 3.23 -0.97 -34.99
N SER A 262 3.01 0.31 -35.23
CA SER A 262 1.70 0.92 -34.98
C SER A 262 0.66 0.21 -35.85
N PRO A 263 -0.47 -0.25 -35.30
CA PRO A 263 -1.52 -0.87 -36.10
C PRO A 263 -1.97 0.15 -37.16
N LYS A 264 -2.03 -0.28 -38.43
CA LYS A 264 -2.55 0.55 -39.53
C LYS A 264 -3.92 1.09 -39.12
N PRO A 265 -4.16 2.41 -39.23
CA PRO A 265 -5.47 2.97 -38.92
C PRO A 265 -6.50 2.32 -39.84
N LYS A 266 -7.56 1.72 -39.26
CA LYS A 266 -8.67 1.15 -40.03
C LYS A 266 -9.30 2.28 -40.86
N PRO A 267 -9.54 2.10 -42.17
CA PRO A 267 -10.18 3.12 -42.97
C PRO A 267 -11.58 3.40 -42.41
N ARG A 268 -11.88 4.68 -42.17
CA ARG A 268 -13.21 5.15 -41.80
C ARG A 268 -14.16 4.83 -42.95
N GLN A 269 -15.08 3.89 -42.75
CA GLN A 269 -16.20 3.73 -43.67
C GLN A 269 -17.04 5.02 -43.63
N GLN A 270 -17.05 5.77 -44.73
CA GLN A 270 -18.00 6.84 -44.93
C GLN A 270 -19.39 6.20 -45.03
N ARG A 271 -20.24 6.40 -44.01
CA ARG A 271 -21.66 6.08 -44.10
C ARG A 271 -22.24 7.03 -45.15
N GLN A 272 -22.61 6.49 -46.30
CA GLN A 272 -23.44 7.20 -47.28
C GLN A 272 -24.82 7.46 -46.65
N ARG A 273 -25.34 8.65 -46.92
CA ARG A 273 -26.63 9.15 -46.41
C ARG A 273 -27.78 8.47 -47.10
#